data_AF-A0A4W5PU15-F1
#
_entry.id   AF-A0A4W5PU15-F1
#
_cell.length_a   1.000
_cell.length_b   1.000
_cell.length_c   1.000
_cell.angle_alpha   90.00
_cell.angle_beta   90.00
_cell.angle_gamma   90.00
#
_symmetry.space_group_name_H-M   'P 1'
#
loop_
_entity.id
_entity.type
_entity.pdbx_description
1 polymer ?
#
loop_
_entity_poly.entity_id
_entity_poly.type
_entity_poly.pdbx_seq_one_letter_code
_entity_poly.pdbx_strand_id
1 'polypeptide(L)'
;MESGRATLLKEQQLKDQFDNLEKHTQSGIEFVERYSKFVKERSEIEISYAKQIRNLSKKYQPKKNSREEEENKYTSCRAFLSTLNELNDYAGQHEVIAENLTSQIITELSRYLTELKAERKSHFHDGRKAQQQIESSWKLLEASKRRFERDCKEADRAQQYFERMDADINVTKADVEKVCPVIALLLTPNQSQASAL
;
A
#
# COMPACT_ATOMS: atom_id res chain seq x y z
N MET A 1 13.93 -18.07 16.25
CA MET A 1 14.50 -18.21 14.89
C MET A 1 13.46 -18.50 13.81
N GLU A 2 12.26 -19.00 14.14
CA GLU A 2 11.20 -19.25 13.14
C GLU A 2 10.55 -17.96 12.59
N SER A 3 10.46 -16.90 13.39
CA SER A 3 9.87 -15.61 12.97
C SER A 3 10.63 -14.94 11.81
N GLY A 4 11.97 -14.93 11.83
CA GLY A 4 12.76 -14.34 10.74
C GLY A 4 12.73 -15.15 9.44
N ARG A 5 12.53 -16.47 9.54
CA ARG A 5 12.44 -17.37 8.38
C ARG A 5 11.12 -17.22 7.64
N ALA A 6 10.02 -16.98 8.37
CA ALA A 6 8.72 -16.65 7.80
C ALA A 6 8.72 -15.29 7.08
N THR A 7 9.42 -14.28 7.64
CA THR A 7 9.57 -12.96 7.02
C THR A 7 10.38 -13.03 5.72
N LEU A 8 11.50 -13.75 5.71
CA LEU A 8 12.34 -13.94 4.51
C LEU A 8 11.65 -14.74 3.39
N LEU A 9 10.85 -15.75 3.74
CA LEU A 9 10.05 -16.50 2.77
C LEU A 9 8.93 -15.63 2.16
N LYS A 10 8.31 -14.77 2.97
CA LYS A 10 7.32 -13.81 2.51
C LYS A 10 7.97 -12.78 1.57
N GLU A 11 9.12 -12.23 1.95
CA GLU A 11 9.89 -11.30 1.11
C GLU A 11 10.32 -11.90 -0.24
N GLN A 12 10.74 -13.18 -0.27
CA GLN A 12 11.13 -13.86 -1.52
C GLN A 12 9.94 -14.18 -2.43
N GLN A 13 8.78 -14.57 -1.88
CA GLN A 13 7.58 -14.89 -2.66
C GLN A 13 6.83 -13.65 -3.20
N LEU A 14 7.17 -12.46 -2.71
CA LEU A 14 6.49 -11.20 -3.07
C LEU A 14 7.24 -10.34 -4.09
N LYS A 15 8.46 -10.73 -4.49
CA LYS A 15 9.30 -9.94 -5.40
C LYS A 15 8.68 -9.68 -6.78
N ASP A 16 7.85 -10.60 -7.28
CA ASP A 16 7.14 -10.49 -8.56
C ASP A 16 5.64 -10.15 -8.39
N GLN A 17 5.17 -9.99 -7.15
CA GLN A 17 3.76 -9.79 -6.82
C GLN A 17 3.37 -8.32 -6.61
N PHE A 18 4.23 -7.36 -7.01
CA PHE A 18 4.02 -5.94 -6.74
C PHE A 18 2.64 -5.42 -7.21
N ASP A 19 2.21 -5.79 -8.42
CA ASP A 19 0.90 -5.39 -8.95
C ASP A 19 -0.26 -6.08 -8.24
N ASN A 20 -0.08 -7.33 -7.80
CA ASN A 20 -1.08 -8.07 -7.05
C ASN A 20 -1.25 -7.50 -5.64
N LEU A 21 -0.14 -7.08 -5.01
CA LEU A 21 -0.17 -6.32 -3.76
C LEU A 21 -0.86 -4.97 -3.93
N GLU A 22 -0.60 -4.26 -5.03
CA GLU A 22 -1.24 -2.97 -5.30
C GLU A 22 -2.75 -3.12 -5.38
N LYS A 23 -3.24 -4.14 -6.08
CA LYS A 23 -4.67 -4.49 -6.15
C LYS A 23 -5.22 -4.93 -4.79
N HIS A 24 -4.53 -5.84 -4.09
CA HIS A 24 -4.99 -6.37 -2.81
C HIS A 24 -5.14 -5.27 -1.75
N THR A 25 -4.15 -4.38 -1.64
CA THR A 25 -4.19 -3.25 -0.71
C THR A 25 -5.28 -2.24 -1.08
N GLN A 26 -5.57 -2.06 -2.37
CA GLN A 26 -6.72 -1.26 -2.83
C GLN A 26 -8.06 -1.88 -2.42
N SER A 27 -8.22 -3.20 -2.59
CA SER A 27 -9.42 -3.91 -2.13
C SER A 27 -9.60 -3.82 -0.60
N GLY A 28 -8.50 -3.80 0.16
CA GLY A 28 -8.54 -3.53 1.60
C GLY A 28 -9.11 -2.15 1.94
N ILE A 29 -8.70 -1.12 1.22
CA ILE A 29 -9.25 0.25 1.36
C ILE A 29 -10.74 0.28 1.03
N GLU A 30 -11.15 -0.33 -0.09
CA GLU A 30 -12.55 -0.41 -0.50
C GLU A 30 -13.44 -1.13 0.52
N PHE A 31 -12.90 -2.17 1.17
CA PHE A 31 -13.60 -2.85 2.27
C PHE A 31 -13.84 -1.92 3.45
N VAL A 32 -12.82 -1.18 3.89
CA VAL A 32 -12.94 -0.23 5.01
C VAL A 32 -13.90 0.90 4.67
N GLU A 33 -13.90 1.39 3.42
CA GLU A 33 -14.88 2.38 2.94
C GLU A 33 -16.30 1.85 2.99
N ARG A 34 -16.52 0.62 2.52
CA ARG A 34 -17.84 -0.04 2.58
C ARG A 34 -18.31 -0.22 4.02
N TYR A 35 -17.41 -0.65 4.91
CA TYR A 35 -17.72 -0.79 6.32
C TYR A 35 -18.04 0.56 6.98
N SER A 36 -17.27 1.60 6.67
CA SER A 36 -17.52 2.95 7.17
C SER A 36 -18.89 3.46 6.75
N LYS A 37 -19.28 3.23 5.49
CA LYS A 37 -20.62 3.54 4.99
C LYS A 37 -21.71 2.75 5.72
N PHE A 38 -21.50 1.46 5.94
CA PHE A 38 -22.43 0.62 6.71
C PHE A 38 -22.66 1.15 8.13
N VAL A 39 -21.59 1.49 8.86
CA VAL A 39 -21.72 2.02 10.23
C VAL A 39 -22.44 3.37 10.23
N LYS A 40 -22.21 4.21 9.22
CA LYS A 40 -22.92 5.47 9.04
C LYS A 40 -24.41 5.27 8.83
N GLU A 41 -24.80 4.40 7.90
CA GLU A 41 -26.21 4.05 7.64
C GLU A 41 -26.87 3.44 8.89
N ARG A 42 -26.15 2.59 9.63
CA ARG A 42 -26.63 2.07 10.93
C ARG A 42 -26.89 3.19 11.92
N SER A 43 -25.97 4.15 12.06
CA SER A 43 -26.14 5.30 12.95
C SER A 43 -27.37 6.15 12.56
N GLU A 44 -27.61 6.34 11.26
CA GLU A 44 -28.78 7.06 10.76
C GLU A 44 -30.09 6.33 11.10
N ILE A 45 -30.10 4.99 11.06
CA ILE A 45 -31.25 4.18 11.50
C ILE A 45 -31.52 4.37 12.99
N GLU A 46 -30.50 4.33 13.84
CA GLU A 46 -30.64 4.53 15.29
C GLU A 46 -31.23 5.91 15.61
N ILE A 47 -30.74 6.97 14.96
CA ILE A 47 -31.27 8.35 15.11
C ILE A 47 -32.73 8.42 14.67
N SER A 48 -33.05 7.83 13.51
CA SER A 48 -34.41 7.82 12.98
C SER A 48 -35.38 7.09 13.90
N TYR A 49 -34.96 5.95 14.45
CA TYR A 49 -35.74 5.15 15.39
C TYR A 49 -36.01 5.93 16.68
N ALA A 50 -34.97 6.48 17.31
CA ALA A 50 -35.11 7.30 18.51
C ALA A 50 -36.08 8.47 18.30
N LYS A 51 -35.95 9.17 17.17
CA LYS A 51 -36.85 10.28 16.81
C LYS A 51 -38.30 9.84 16.69
N GLN A 52 -38.57 8.69 16.06
CA GLN A 52 -39.92 8.15 15.91
C GLN A 52 -40.53 7.80 17.28
N ILE A 53 -39.78 7.12 18.15
CA ILE A 53 -40.24 6.77 19.51
C ILE A 53 -40.50 8.03 20.35
N ARG A 54 -39.61 9.03 20.31
CA ARG A 54 -39.81 10.28 21.04
C ARG A 54 -41.04 11.04 20.55
N ASN A 55 -41.22 11.15 19.24
CA ASN A 55 -42.39 11.81 18.67
C ASN A 55 -43.69 11.10 19.06
N LEU A 56 -43.67 9.77 19.12
CA LEU A 56 -44.80 8.98 19.60
C LEU A 56 -45.09 9.27 21.08
N SER A 57 -44.09 9.16 21.96
CA SER A 57 -44.25 9.46 23.39
C SER A 57 -44.80 10.87 23.61
N LYS A 58 -44.21 11.87 22.93
CA LYS A 58 -44.65 13.27 23.02
C LYS A 58 -46.08 13.49 22.50
N LYS A 59 -46.53 12.75 21.49
CA LYS A 59 -47.88 12.86 20.93
C LYS A 59 -48.95 12.43 21.92
N TYR A 60 -48.66 11.45 22.77
CA TYR A 60 -49.58 10.87 23.74
C TYR A 60 -49.39 11.39 25.17
N GLN A 61 -48.36 12.22 25.40
CA GLN A 61 -48.17 12.89 26.68
C GLN A 61 -49.38 13.77 27.03
N PRO A 62 -49.95 13.63 28.24
CA PRO A 62 -51.03 14.50 28.70
C PRO A 62 -50.66 15.99 28.58
N LYS A 63 -51.58 16.79 28.04
CA LYS A 63 -51.49 18.25 27.98
C LYS A 63 -51.80 18.80 29.37
N LYS A 64 -50.96 19.71 29.86
CA LYS A 64 -51.21 20.40 31.13
C LYS A 64 -52.50 21.23 31.06
N ASN A 65 -53.60 20.65 31.54
CA ASN A 65 -54.91 21.28 31.70
C ASN A 65 -55.59 20.70 32.94
N SER A 66 -56.56 21.44 33.50
CA SER A 66 -57.21 21.11 34.79
C SER A 66 -57.97 19.78 34.77
N ARG A 67 -58.50 19.37 33.61
CA ARG A 67 -59.24 18.12 33.44
C ARG A 67 -58.31 16.90 33.46
N GLU A 68 -57.18 16.97 32.76
CA GLU A 68 -56.19 15.90 32.74
C GLU A 68 -55.43 15.78 34.06
N GLU A 69 -55.24 16.87 34.80
CA GLU A 69 -54.72 16.82 36.18
C GLU A 69 -55.66 16.03 37.12
N GLU A 70 -56.96 16.09 36.88
CA GLU A 70 -57.94 15.27 37.60
C GLU A 70 -57.87 13.79 37.19
N GLU A 71 -57.73 13.49 35.91
CA GLU A 71 -57.60 12.12 35.40
C GLU A 71 -56.27 11.47 35.82
N ASN A 72 -55.19 12.25 35.94
CA ASN A 72 -53.87 11.78 36.41
C ASN A 72 -53.85 11.31 37.88
N LYS A 73 -54.96 11.45 38.61
CA LYS A 73 -55.15 10.89 39.96
C LYS A 73 -55.39 9.37 39.92
N TYR A 74 -55.90 8.84 38.81
CA TYR A 74 -56.16 7.40 38.66
C TYR A 74 -54.88 6.62 38.39
N THR A 75 -54.78 5.44 39.00
CA THR A 75 -53.59 4.56 38.88
C THR A 75 -53.34 4.11 37.44
N SER A 76 -54.39 3.91 36.64
CA SER A 76 -54.30 3.59 35.21
C SER A 76 -53.62 4.70 34.41
N CYS A 77 -54.01 5.96 34.63
CA CYS A 77 -53.42 7.12 33.94
C CYS A 77 -51.95 7.30 34.34
N ARG A 78 -51.62 7.14 35.63
CA ARG A 78 -50.24 7.19 36.11
C ARG A 78 -49.37 6.07 35.52
N ALA A 79 -49.91 4.85 35.40
CA ALA A 79 -49.20 3.74 34.78
C ALA A 79 -48.91 4.03 33.29
N PHE A 80 -49.87 4.57 32.55
CA PHE A 80 -49.66 4.97 31.17
C PHE A 80 -48.61 6.07 31.02
N LEU A 81 -48.65 7.10 31.87
CA LEU A 81 -47.63 8.16 31.90
C LEU A 81 -46.23 7.61 32.19
N SER A 82 -46.12 6.64 33.11
CA SER A 82 -44.86 5.95 33.37
C SER A 82 -44.32 5.27 32.12
N THR A 83 -45.18 4.55 31.36
CA THR A 83 -44.80 3.92 30.10
C THR A 83 -44.33 4.94 29.05
N LEU A 84 -44.96 6.11 28.97
CA LEU A 84 -44.54 7.18 28.05
C LEU A 84 -43.16 7.74 28.41
N ASN A 85 -42.86 7.89 29.70
CA ASN A 85 -41.55 8.33 30.18
C ASN A 85 -40.47 7.29 29.88
N GLU A 86 -40.73 6.01 30.16
CA GLU A 86 -39.82 4.91 29.81
C GLU A 86 -39.54 4.86 28.30
N LEU A 87 -40.55 5.06 27.45
CA LEU A 87 -40.36 5.16 26.00
C LEU A 87 -39.46 6.34 25.61
N ASN A 88 -39.58 7.48 26.30
CA ASN A 88 -38.73 8.64 26.05
C ASN A 88 -37.27 8.38 26.47
N ASP A 89 -37.06 7.72 27.60
CA ASP A 89 -35.73 7.34 28.08
C ASP A 89 -35.10 6.29 27.17
N TYR A 90 -35.89 5.32 26.70
CA TYR A 90 -35.48 4.34 25.70
C TYR A 90 -35.05 4.99 24.38
N ALA A 91 -35.78 6.01 23.89
CA ALA A 91 -35.33 6.79 22.74
C ALA A 91 -33.99 7.49 22.99
N GLY A 92 -33.77 8.02 24.20
CA GLY A 92 -32.48 8.60 24.59
C GLY A 92 -31.33 7.60 24.53
N GLN A 93 -31.55 6.35 24.94
CA GLN A 93 -30.53 5.29 24.84
C GLN A 93 -30.12 5.02 23.38
N HIS A 94 -31.09 4.99 22.46
CA HIS A 94 -30.79 4.84 21.03
C HIS A 94 -29.98 6.01 20.46
N GLU A 95 -30.22 7.25 20.93
CA GLU A 95 -29.37 8.39 20.55
C GLU A 95 -27.95 8.24 21.05
N VAL A 96 -27.76 7.80 22.30
CA VAL A 96 -26.42 7.52 22.84
C VAL A 96 -25.70 6.44 22.02
N ILE A 97 -26.41 5.41 21.55
CA ILE A 97 -25.85 4.41 20.63
C ILE A 97 -25.39 5.06 19.33
N ALA A 98 -26.20 5.93 18.72
CA ALA A 98 -25.84 6.64 17.49
C ALA A 98 -24.66 7.61 17.68
N GLU A 99 -24.62 8.34 18.80
CA GLU A 99 -23.52 9.23 19.17
C GLU A 99 -22.22 8.45 19.36
N ASN A 100 -22.27 7.27 19.99
CA ASN A 100 -21.11 6.39 20.13
C ASN A 100 -20.63 5.82 18.79
N LEU A 101 -21.56 5.39 17.92
CA LEU A 101 -21.22 4.97 16.56
C LEU A 101 -20.50 6.08 15.79
N THR A 102 -20.97 7.31 15.93
CA THR A 102 -20.39 8.47 15.25
C THR A 102 -19.02 8.83 15.82
N SER A 103 -18.94 9.08 17.13
CA SER A 103 -17.76 9.64 17.79
C SER A 103 -16.62 8.64 17.94
N GLN A 104 -16.91 7.37 18.22
CA GLN A 104 -15.88 6.37 18.54
C GLN A 104 -15.53 5.49 17.35
N ILE A 105 -16.45 5.30 16.40
CA ILE A 105 -16.23 4.36 15.28
C ILE A 105 -16.08 5.13 13.97
N ILE A 106 -17.05 5.94 13.55
CA ILE A 106 -17.01 6.62 12.24
C ILE A 106 -15.83 7.60 12.18
N THR A 107 -15.59 8.39 13.23
CA THR A 107 -14.45 9.31 13.30
C THR A 107 -13.11 8.57 13.20
N GLU A 108 -12.94 7.49 13.96
CA GLU A 108 -11.69 6.72 13.95
C GLU A 108 -11.47 5.99 12.62
N LEU A 109 -12.52 5.43 12.01
CA LEU A 109 -12.45 4.85 10.67
C LEU A 109 -12.05 5.89 9.62
N SER A 110 -12.56 7.12 9.73
CA SER A 110 -12.23 8.22 8.80
C SER A 110 -10.75 8.63 8.92
N ARG A 111 -10.25 8.74 10.15
CA ARG A 111 -8.84 9.01 10.44
C ARG A 111 -7.94 7.88 9.90
N TYR A 112 -8.26 6.63 10.27
CA TYR A 112 -7.53 5.45 9.82
C TYR A 112 -7.49 5.33 8.30
N LEU A 113 -8.61 5.56 7.60
CA LEU A 113 -8.68 5.49 6.14
C LEU A 113 -7.77 6.53 5.48
N THR A 114 -7.67 7.73 6.06
CA THR A 114 -6.81 8.81 5.55
C THR A 114 -5.33 8.44 5.70
N GLU A 115 -4.95 7.96 6.88
CA GLU A 115 -3.59 7.47 7.17
C GLU A 115 -3.23 6.29 6.25
N LEU A 116 -4.10 5.28 6.16
CA LEU A 116 -3.89 4.09 5.34
C LEU A 116 -3.69 4.42 3.85
N LYS A 117 -4.47 5.35 3.30
CA LYS A 117 -4.31 5.81 1.91
C LYS A 117 -2.97 6.51 1.69
N ALA A 118 -2.55 7.33 2.65
CA ALA A 118 -1.27 8.05 2.59
C ALA A 118 -0.08 7.09 2.68
N GLU A 119 -0.09 6.17 3.66
CA GLU A 119 0.94 5.15 3.85
C GLU A 119 1.06 4.25 2.61
N ARG A 120 -0.07 3.74 2.09
CA ARG A 120 -0.10 2.95 0.85
C ARG A 120 0.58 3.72 -0.28
N LYS A 121 0.21 4.98 -0.50
CA LYS A 121 0.80 5.79 -1.58
C LYS A 121 2.31 5.96 -1.40
N SER A 122 2.77 6.20 -0.18
CA SER A 122 4.20 6.31 0.13
C SER A 122 4.95 5.03 -0.18
N HIS A 123 4.48 3.88 0.33
CA HIS A 123 5.15 2.60 0.13
C HIS A 123 5.21 2.17 -1.34
N PHE A 124 4.14 2.38 -2.11
CA PHE A 124 4.15 2.08 -3.54
C PHE A 124 5.04 3.05 -4.34
N HIS A 125 5.19 4.30 -3.89
CA HIS A 125 6.15 5.23 -4.47
C HIS A 125 7.59 4.75 -4.27
N ASP A 126 7.95 4.38 -3.04
CA ASP A 126 9.29 3.87 -2.71
C ASP A 126 9.60 2.55 -3.44
N GLY A 127 8.61 1.65 -3.54
CA GLY A 127 8.73 0.40 -4.29
C GLY A 127 9.02 0.64 -5.78
N ARG A 128 8.30 1.56 -6.43
CA ARG A 128 8.55 1.94 -7.84
C ARG A 128 9.92 2.58 -8.02
N LYS A 129 10.36 3.42 -7.07
CA LYS A 129 11.71 4.01 -7.09
C LYS A 129 12.79 2.93 -7.04
N ALA A 130 12.64 1.92 -6.18
CA ALA A 130 13.56 0.79 -6.11
C ALA A 130 13.57 -0.04 -7.41
N GLN A 131 12.39 -0.30 -8.00
CA GLN A 131 12.29 -0.99 -9.29
C GLN A 131 13.01 -0.22 -10.42
N GLN A 132 12.85 1.10 -10.48
CA GLN A 132 13.54 1.95 -11.45
C GLN A 132 15.06 1.93 -11.28
N GLN A 133 15.54 1.90 -10.03
CA GLN A 133 16.97 1.79 -9.73
C GLN A 133 17.55 0.45 -10.19
N ILE A 134 16.84 -0.65 -9.95
CA ILE A 134 17.25 -2.00 -10.40
C ILE A 134 17.28 -2.05 -11.93
N GLU A 135 16.24 -1.57 -12.61
CA GLU A 135 16.16 -1.54 -14.07
C GLU A 135 17.30 -0.71 -14.70
N SER A 136 17.63 0.42 -14.08
CA SER A 136 18.73 1.27 -14.53
C SER A 136 20.10 0.58 -14.36
N SER A 137 20.30 -0.07 -13.21
CA SER A 137 21.52 -0.83 -12.91
C SER A 137 21.69 -2.03 -13.86
N TRP A 138 20.58 -2.72 -14.17
CA TRP A 138 20.55 -3.82 -15.11
C TRP A 138 20.94 -3.37 -16.53
N LYS A 139 20.40 -2.24 -17.02
CA LYS A 139 20.76 -1.68 -18.33
C LYS A 139 22.24 -1.32 -18.41
N LEU A 140 22.80 -0.75 -17.34
CA LEU A 140 24.23 -0.43 -17.28
C LEU A 140 25.09 -1.70 -17.32
N LEU A 141 24.70 -2.73 -16.58
CA LEU A 141 25.37 -4.02 -16.59
C LEU A 141 25.34 -4.68 -17.98
N GLU A 142 24.18 -4.68 -18.64
CA GLU A 142 24.04 -5.21 -20.00
C GLU A 142 24.89 -4.44 -21.02
N ALA A 143 24.96 -3.11 -20.90
CA ALA A 143 25.83 -2.30 -21.75
C ALA A 143 27.32 -2.61 -21.53
N SER A 144 27.74 -2.74 -20.26
CA SER A 144 29.12 -3.12 -19.88
C SER A 144 29.48 -4.51 -20.42
N LYS A 145 28.59 -5.49 -20.22
CA LYS A 145 28.76 -6.86 -20.73
C LYS A 145 28.94 -6.88 -22.24
N ARG A 146 28.08 -6.18 -23.00
CA ARG A 146 28.20 -6.09 -24.47
C ARG A 146 29.50 -5.44 -24.91
N ARG A 147 29.99 -4.43 -24.17
CA ARG A 147 31.29 -3.80 -24.45
C ARG A 147 32.41 -4.81 -24.22
N PHE A 148 32.43 -5.46 -23.07
CA PHE A 148 33.42 -6.49 -22.72
C PHE A 148 33.45 -7.64 -23.74
N GLU A 149 32.29 -8.15 -24.15
CA GLU A 149 32.19 -9.22 -25.18
C GLU A 149 32.78 -8.79 -26.54
N ARG A 150 32.63 -7.52 -26.93
CA ARG A 150 33.25 -7.00 -28.16
C ARG A 150 34.77 -6.88 -28.00
N ASP A 151 35.21 -6.29 -26.92
CA ASP A 151 36.63 -6.07 -26.62
C ASP A 151 37.37 -7.43 -26.57
N CYS A 152 36.77 -8.46 -25.95
CA CYS A 152 37.33 -9.82 -25.93
C CYS A 152 37.44 -10.44 -27.33
N LYS A 153 36.40 -10.31 -28.18
CA LYS A 153 36.45 -10.81 -29.56
C LYS A 153 37.47 -10.08 -30.43
N GLU A 154 37.76 -8.82 -30.13
CA GLU A 154 38.80 -8.06 -30.81
C GLU A 154 40.20 -8.48 -30.35
N ALA A 155 40.38 -8.66 -29.04
CA ALA A 155 41.59 -9.22 -28.45
C ALA A 155 41.90 -10.62 -29.02
N ASP A 156 40.92 -11.53 -29.07
CA ASP A 156 41.11 -12.87 -29.63
C ASP A 156 41.52 -12.83 -31.11
N ARG A 157 40.93 -11.92 -31.90
CA ARG A 157 41.31 -11.73 -33.32
C ARG A 157 42.71 -11.18 -33.48
N ALA A 158 43.10 -10.20 -32.65
CA ALA A 158 44.44 -9.62 -32.65
C ALA A 158 45.50 -10.66 -32.24
N GLN A 159 45.19 -11.48 -31.24
CA GLN A 159 46.03 -12.58 -30.78
C GLN A 159 46.23 -13.64 -31.88
N GLN A 160 45.15 -14.08 -32.54
CA GLN A 160 45.25 -15.03 -33.66
C GLN A 160 46.05 -14.46 -34.85
N TYR A 161 45.94 -13.16 -35.11
CA TYR A 161 46.72 -12.50 -36.16
C TYR A 161 48.22 -12.48 -35.82
N PHE A 162 48.56 -12.20 -34.56
CA PHE A 162 49.92 -12.27 -34.05
C PHE A 162 50.53 -13.66 -34.23
N GLU A 163 49.83 -14.69 -33.74
CA GLU A 163 50.30 -16.08 -33.80
C GLU A 163 50.55 -16.53 -35.25
N ARG A 164 49.74 -16.06 -36.21
CA ARG A 164 49.96 -16.34 -37.63
C ARG A 164 51.17 -15.62 -38.19
N MET A 165 51.40 -14.35 -37.82
CA MET A 165 52.57 -13.60 -38.28
C MET A 165 53.88 -14.14 -37.70
N ASP A 166 53.88 -14.54 -36.43
CA ASP A 166 55.05 -15.12 -35.76
C ASP A 166 55.43 -16.49 -36.34
N ALA A 167 54.43 -17.27 -36.77
CA ALA A 167 54.63 -18.56 -37.43
C ALA A 167 54.98 -18.48 -38.92
N ASP A 168 54.88 -17.31 -39.57
CA ASP A 168 55.16 -17.14 -41.00
C ASP A 168 56.67 -16.95 -41.25
N ILE A 169 57.28 -17.98 -41.82
CA ILE A 169 58.71 -18.07 -42.14
C ILE A 169 59.17 -16.99 -43.14
N ASN A 170 58.23 -16.34 -43.83
CA ASN A 170 58.51 -15.28 -44.80
C ASN A 170 58.41 -13.86 -44.20
N VAL A 171 57.97 -13.72 -42.95
CA VAL A 171 57.84 -12.43 -42.25
C VAL A 171 59.10 -12.15 -41.42
N THR A 172 59.61 -10.92 -41.46
CA THR A 172 60.82 -10.57 -40.70
C THR A 172 60.50 -10.30 -39.23
N LYS A 173 61.46 -10.59 -38.34
CA LYS A 173 61.36 -10.32 -36.89
C LYS A 173 61.01 -8.85 -36.59
N ALA A 174 61.50 -7.92 -37.41
CA ALA A 174 61.20 -6.50 -37.30
C ALA A 174 59.74 -6.14 -37.64
N ASP A 175 59.07 -6.95 -38.47
CA ASP A 175 57.66 -6.73 -38.82
C ASP A 175 56.72 -7.34 -37.77
N VAL A 176 57.12 -8.43 -37.11
CA VAL A 176 56.41 -8.99 -35.93
C VAL A 176 56.48 -8.02 -34.74
N GLU A 177 57.65 -7.42 -34.48
CA GLU A 177 57.85 -6.45 -33.38
C GLU A 177 57.05 -5.14 -33.55
N LYS A 178 56.64 -4.76 -34.77
CA LYS A 178 55.80 -3.57 -35.01
C LYS A 178 54.34 -3.76 -34.60
N VAL A 179 53.82 -4.99 -34.64
CA VAL A 179 52.42 -5.29 -34.31
C VAL A 179 52.25 -5.58 -32.81
N CYS A 180 53.32 -5.99 -32.14
CA CYS A 180 53.36 -6.33 -30.72
C CYS A 180 52.83 -5.22 -29.77
N PRO A 181 53.16 -3.92 -29.94
CA PRO A 181 52.63 -2.85 -29.09
C PRO A 181 51.12 -2.64 -29.24
N VAL A 182 50.59 -2.84 -30.45
CA VAL A 182 49.16 -2.67 -30.76
C VAL A 182 48.35 -3.79 -30.12
N ILE A 183 48.87 -5.02 -30.15
CA ILE A 183 48.25 -6.17 -29.48
C ILE A 183 48.35 -6.04 -27.95
N ALA A 184 49.49 -5.58 -27.42
CA ALA A 184 49.65 -5.33 -25.99
C ALA A 184 48.62 -4.31 -25.47
N LEU A 185 48.34 -3.24 -26.22
CA LEU A 185 47.31 -2.26 -25.88
C LEU A 185 45.88 -2.84 -25.89
N LEU A 186 45.60 -3.81 -26.78
CA LEU A 186 44.29 -4.50 -26.84
C LEU A 186 44.13 -5.57 -25.75
N LEU A 187 45.23 -6.18 -25.29
CA LEU A 187 45.24 -7.21 -24.25
C LEU A 187 45.39 -6.65 -22.83
N THR A 188 45.83 -5.41 -22.66
CA THR A 188 45.84 -4.76 -21.35
C THR A 188 44.41 -4.38 -20.93
N PRO A 189 43.88 -4.91 -19.81
CA PRO A 189 42.57 -4.51 -19.33
C PRO A 189 42.61 -3.02 -18.99
N ASN A 190 41.74 -2.25 -19.64
CA ASN A 190 41.67 -0.81 -19.51
C ASN A 190 41.31 -0.44 -18.05
N GLN A 191 42.31 -0.15 -17.21
CA GLN A 191 42.13 0.18 -15.79
C GLN A 191 41.33 1.47 -15.56
N SER A 192 40.94 2.18 -16.62
CA SER A 192 40.19 3.44 -16.53
C SER A 192 38.68 3.28 -16.25
N GLN A 193 38.13 2.07 -16.22
CA GLN A 193 36.70 1.85 -15.89
C GLN A 193 36.44 1.14 -14.55
N ALA A 194 37.49 0.78 -13.80
CA ALA A 194 37.35 0.14 -12.48
C ALA A 194 37.09 1.14 -11.33
N SER A 195 37.20 2.45 -11.57
CA SER A 195 37.11 3.49 -10.52
C SER A 195 35.73 4.15 -10.39
N ALA A 196 34.68 3.58 -10.97
CA ALA A 196 33.32 4.15 -10.97
C ALA A 196 32.22 3.16 -10.53
N LEU A 197 32.56 2.26 -9.60
CA LEU A 197 31.61 1.53 -8.75
C LEU A 197 31.83 1.96 -7.30
#